data_AF-A0A1F3D1N7-F1
#
_entry.id   AF-A0A1F3D1N7-F1
#
_cell.length_a   1.000
_cell.length_b   1.000
_cell.length_c   1.000
_cell.angle_alpha   90.00
_cell.angle_beta   90.00
_cell.angle_gamma   90.00
#
_symmetry.space_group_name_H-M   'P 1'
#
loop_
_entity.id
_entity.type
_entity.pdbx_description
1 polymer ?
#
loop_
_entity_poly.entity_id
_entity_poly.type
_entity_poly.pdbx_seq_one_letter_code
_entity_poly.pdbx_strand_id
1 'polypeptide(L)' 'MIYTIQIKDNSKKAKSIINMLKALKNDYSFIEISENINSKLDAELEKRYKLFLKDSEGKDWINLKQELK' A
#
# COMPACT_ATOMS: atom_id res chain seq x y z
N MET A 1 12.84 15.97 -14.16
CA MET A 1 11.50 15.64 -14.68
C MET A 1 11.26 14.17 -14.35
N ILE A 2 10.15 13.84 -13.69
CA ILE A 2 9.86 12.47 -13.22
C ILE A 2 8.75 11.92 -14.09
N TYR A 3 8.95 10.72 -14.66
CA TYR A 3 7.96 10.04 -15.49
C TYR A 3 7.42 8.84 -14.73
N THR A 4 6.10 8.80 -14.54
CA THR A 4 5.43 7.73 -13.81
C THR A 4 4.64 6.86 -14.78
N ILE A 5 4.88 5.55 -14.75
CA ILE A 5 4.18 4.57 -15.57
C ILE A 5 3.30 3.72 -14.65
N GLN A 6 1.99 3.78 -14.85
CA GLN A 6 1.04 2.93 -14.12
C GLN A 6 0.61 1.75 -14.98
N ILE A 7 0.93 0.53 -14.53
CA ILE A 7 0.51 -0.71 -15.17
C ILE A 7 -0.69 -1.27 -14.38
N LYS A 8 -1.89 -1.22 -14.96
CA LYS A 8 -3.13 -1.76 -14.36
C LYS A 8 -3.50 -3.15 -14.86
N ASP A 9 -2.77 -3.68 -15.84
CA ASP A 9 -3.04 -4.96 -16.48
C ASP A 9 -2.33 -6.12 -15.76
N ASN A 10 -2.97 -7.29 -15.72
CA ASN A 10 -2.45 -8.53 -15.12
C ASN A 10 -2.05 -9.58 -16.18
N SER A 11 -1.97 -9.18 -17.45
CA SER A 11 -1.53 -10.05 -18.53
C SER A 11 -0.09 -10.56 -18.34
N LYS A 12 0.25 -11.68 -18.99
CA LYS A 12 1.63 -12.22 -19.00
C LYS A 12 2.65 -11.18 -19.50
N LYS A 13 2.24 -10.33 -20.44
CA LYS A 13 3.09 -9.23 -20.95
C LYS A 13 3.34 -8.18 -19.88
N ALA A 14 2.31 -7.76 -19.14
CA ALA A 14 2.46 -6.81 -18.04
C ALA A 14 3.43 -7.34 -16.96
N LYS A 15 3.33 -8.61 -16.59
CA LYS A 15 4.28 -9.24 -15.65
C LYS A 15 5.72 -9.26 -16.17
N SER A 16 5.91 -9.53 -17.47
CA SER A 16 7.23 -9.47 -18.10
C SER A 16 7.83 -8.06 -18.03
N ILE A 17 7.03 -7.03 -18.32
CA ILE A 17 7.45 -5.62 -18.25
C ILE A 17 7.82 -5.23 -16.81
N ILE A 18 7.02 -5.63 -15.82
CA ILE A 18 7.31 -5.37 -14.40
C ILE A 18 8.64 -6.04 -14.00
N ASN A 19 8.88 -7.28 -14.42
CA ASN A 19 10.13 -7.98 -14.13
C ASN A 19 11.33 -7.29 -14.77
N MET A 20 11.19 -6.80 -16.01
CA MET A 20 12.22 -6.00 -16.68
C MET A 20 12.52 -4.73 -15.89
N LEU A 21 11.49 -3.99 -15.46
CA LEU A 21 11.67 -2.77 -14.66
C LEU A 21 12.35 -3.08 -13.32
N LYS A 22 11.98 -4.18 -12.66
CA LYS A 22 12.62 -4.64 -11.41
C LYS A 22 14.10 -4.97 -11.61
N ALA A 23 14.47 -5.60 -12.72
CA ALA A 23 15.87 -5.86 -13.04
C ALA A 23 16.63 -4.55 -13.23
N LEU A 24 16.07 -3.63 -14.01
CA LEU A 24 16.67 -2.30 -14.25
C LEU A 24 16.85 -1.48 -12.96
N LYS A 25 15.94 -1.60 -12.00
CA LYS A 25 16.06 -0.92 -10.70
C LYS A 25 17.36 -1.27 -9.96
N ASN A 26 17.92 -2.47 -10.16
CA ASN A 26 19.18 -2.85 -9.52
C ASN A 26 20.37 -2.08 -10.09
N ASP A 27 20.32 -1.74 -11.37
CA ASP A 27 21.42 -1.06 -12.06
C ASP A 27 21.25 0.48 -12.04
N TYR A 28 20.02 0.97 -11.86
CA TYR A 28 19.67 2.39 -11.94
C TYR A 28 18.94 2.87 -10.69
N SER A 29 19.65 3.64 -9.87
CA SER A 29 19.16 4.19 -8.59
C SER A 29 18.02 5.20 -8.72
N PHE A 30 17.82 5.79 -9.90
CA PHE A 30 16.72 6.72 -10.16
C PHE A 30 15.38 6.03 -10.46
N ILE A 31 15.36 4.70 -10.60
CA ILE A 31 14.13 3.94 -10.85
C ILE A 31 13.48 3.58 -9.52
N GLU A 32 12.29 4.11 -9.28
CA GLU A 32 11.47 3.76 -8.15
C GLU A 32 10.29 2.89 -8.59
N ILE A 33 10.07 1.77 -7.90
CA ILE A 33 8.96 0.85 -8.18
C ILE A 33 8.16 0.70 -6.91
N SER A 34 6.94 1.22 -6.94
CA SER A 34 5.93 1.06 -5.89
C SER A 34 4.91 0.02 -6.34
N GLU A 35 4.94 -1.17 -5.74
CA GLU A 35 3.83 -2.11 -5.86
C GLU A 35 2.75 -1.67 -4.88
N ASN A 36 1.59 -1.26 -5.39
CA ASN A 36 0.51 -0.77 -4.54
C ASN A 36 -0.10 -1.96 -3.78
N ILE A 37 0.43 -2.27 -2.60
CA ILE A 37 -0.07 -3.28 -1.66
C ILE A 37 -1.30 -2.67 -0.94
N ASN A 38 -2.33 -2.29 -1.70
CA ASN A 38 -3.52 -1.66 -1.12
C ASN A 38 -4.36 -2.62 -0.26
N SER A 39 -4.17 -3.94 -0.40
CA SER A 39 -4.98 -4.93 0.33
C SER A 39 -4.82 -4.90 1.85
N LYS A 40 -3.67 -4.45 2.38
CA LYS A 40 -3.49 -4.30 3.84
C LYS A 40 -4.03 -2.98 4.37
N LEU A 41 -3.94 -1.92 3.55
CA LEU A 41 -4.31 -0.56 3.95
C LEU A 41 -5.83 -0.42 4.02
N ASP A 42 -6.55 -1.01 3.05
CA ASP A 42 -8.02 -1.05 3.05
C ASP A 42 -8.57 -1.84 4.25
N ALA A 43 -7.96 -3.00 4.56
CA ALA A 43 -8.35 -3.81 5.72
C ALA A 43 -8.10 -3.07 7.06
N GLU A 44 -7.02 -2.31 7.15
CA GLU A 44 -6.70 -1.54 8.35
C GLU A 44 -7.62 -0.31 8.50
N LEU A 45 -7.97 0.36 7.39
CA LEU A 45 -8.96 1.43 7.38
C LEU A 45 -10.35 0.92 7.76
N GLU A 46 -10.75 -0.26 7.27
CA GLU A 46 -12.01 -0.90 7.64
C GLU A 46 -12.04 -1.30 9.13
N LYS A 47 -10.91 -1.79 9.67
CA LYS A 47 -10.77 -2.07 11.11
C LYS A 47 -10.92 -0.80 11.95
N ARG A 48 -10.26 0.30 11.57
CA ARG A 48 -10.35 1.59 12.25
C ARG A 48 -11.76 2.19 12.19
N TYR A 49 -12.42 2.08 11.04
CA TYR A 49 -13.79 2.54 10.87
C TYR A 49 -14.78 1.73 11.72
N LYS A 50 -14.62 0.40 11.79
CA LYS A 50 -15.42 -0.46 12.68
C LYS A 50 -15.19 -0.14 14.16
N LEU A 51 -13.96 0.16 14.57
CA LEU A 51 -13.67 0.62 15.93
C LEU A 51 -14.33 1.96 16.22
N PHE A 52 -14.21 2.93 15.31
CA PHE A 52 -14.85 4.24 15.44
C PHE A 52 -16.38 4.16 15.57
N LEU A 53 -17.03 3.31 14.77
CA LEU A 53 -18.48 3.12 14.85
C LEU A 53 -18.92 2.33 16.09
N LYS A 54 -18.06 1.46 16.63
CA LYS A 54 -18.34 0.64 17.82
C LYS A 54 -18.08 1.39 19.13
N ASP A 55 -17.14 2.35 19.13
CA ASP A 55 -16.84 3.27 20.21
C ASP A 55 -17.57 4.62 20.03
N SER A 56 -18.83 4.63 19.59
CA SER A 56 -19.68 5.83 19.56
C SER A 56 -19.96 6.44 20.95
N GLU A 57 -19.37 5.87 22.01
CA GLU A 57 -19.25 6.47 23.36
C GLU A 57 -17.80 6.87 23.72
N GLY A 58 -16.93 7.08 22.73
CA GLY A 58 -15.68 7.85 22.83
C GLY A 58 -14.64 7.29 23.80
N LYS A 59 -13.90 6.25 23.40
CA LYS A 59 -12.65 5.90 24.07
C LYS A 59 -11.49 6.72 23.51
N ASP A 60 -10.80 7.40 24.42
CA ASP A 60 -9.69 8.30 24.11
C ASP A 60 -8.58 7.56 23.36
N TRP A 61 -8.11 8.15 22.25
CA TRP A 61 -7.15 7.58 21.28
C TRP A 61 -5.85 7.06 21.93
N ILE A 62 -5.52 7.60 23.10
CA ILE A 62 -4.38 7.23 23.92
C ILE A 62 -4.45 5.76 24.37
N ASN A 63 -5.64 5.25 24.70
CA ASN A 63 -5.82 3.86 25.16
C ASN A 63 -5.70 2.86 24.01
N LEU A 64 -6.25 3.18 22.84
CA LEU A 64 -6.16 2.33 21.64
C LEU A 64 -4.73 2.14 21.15
N LYS A 65 -3.86 3.14 21.34
CA LYS A 65 -2.45 3.08 20.94
C LYS A 65 -1.64 2.07 21.76
N GLN A 66 -2.08 1.74 22.98
CA GLN A 66 -1.38 0.78 23.85
C GLN A 66 -1.68 -0.68 23.48
N GLU A 67 -2.88 -0.97 22.95
CA GLU A 67 -3.27 -2.33 22.55
C GLU A 67 -2.69 -2.78 21.20
N LEU A 68 -2.14 -1.85 20.42
CA LEU A 68 -1.54 -2.12 19.10
C LEU A 68 -0.01 -2.33 19.13
N LYS A 69 0.61 -2.33 20.32
CA LYS A 69 2.02 -2.72 20.53
C LYS A 69 2.12 -4.19 20.86
#